data_AF-A0A838E9S8-F1
#
_entry.id   AF-A0A838E9S8-F1
#
_cell.length_a   1.000
_cell.length_b   1.000
_cell.length_c   1.000
_cell.angle_alpha   90.00
_cell.angle_beta   90.00
_cell.angle_gamma   90.00
#
_symmetry.space_group_name_H-M   'P 1'
#
loop_
_entity.id
_entity.type
_entity.pdbx_description
1 polymer ?
#
loop_
_entity_poly.entity_id
_entity_poly.type
_entity_poly.pdbx_seq_one_letter_code
_entity_poly.pdbx_strand_id
1 'polypeptide(L)' 'MSLHYGTAAEVRAQRAATLNAAYAANPARFRHRRPHPPKLPTAAWINEPSREALIQNE' A
#
# COMPACT_ATOMS: atom_id res chain seq x y z
N MET A 1 6.52 3.66 -17.33
CA MET A 1 6.03 2.37 -16.78
C MET A 1 6.46 2.33 -15.33
N SER A 2 5.53 2.54 -14.39
CA SER A 2 5.87 2.64 -12.95
C SER A 2 5.94 1.23 -12.36
N LEU A 3 7.14 0.67 -12.36
CA LEU A 3 7.49 -0.44 -11.47
C LEU A 3 7.36 0.11 -10.04
N HIS A 4 6.59 -0.54 -9.18
CA HIS A 4 6.16 -0.07 -7.84
C HIS A 4 7.28 0.16 -6.80
N TYR A 5 8.50 0.50 -7.20
CA TYR A 5 9.55 0.93 -6.28
C TYR A 5 9.25 2.34 -5.76
N GLY A 6 9.26 2.50 -4.43
CA GLY A 6 9.19 3.81 -3.76
C GLY A 6 7.79 4.37 -3.45
N THR A 7 6.73 4.00 -4.17
CA THR A 7 5.40 4.62 -3.98
C THR A 7 4.52 3.91 -2.93
N ALA A 8 4.93 2.74 -2.43
CA ALA A 8 4.13 1.93 -1.52
C ALA A 8 3.78 2.66 -0.20
N ALA A 9 4.71 3.46 0.33
CA ALA A 9 4.49 4.23 1.54
C ALA A 9 3.44 5.34 1.34
N GLU A 10 3.52 6.06 0.23
CA GLU A 10 2.60 7.14 -0.11
C GLU A 10 1.19 6.62 -0.37
N VAL A 11 1.06 5.54 -1.14
CA VAL A 11 -0.23 4.86 -1.34
C VAL A 11 -0.82 4.40 -0.01
N ARG A 12 0.00 3.89 0.90
CA ARG A 12 -0.45 3.48 2.23
C ARG A 12 -0.92 4.68 3.08
N ALA A 13 -0.22 5.81 3.02
CA ALA A 13 -0.63 7.04 3.70
C ALA A 13 -1.98 7.54 3.19
N GLN A 14 -2.17 7.57 1.87
CA GLN A 14 -3.45 7.96 1.26
C GLN A 14 -4.59 7.03 1.68
N ARG A 15 -4.36 5.71 1.71
CA ARG A 15 -5.35 4.74 2.22
C ARG A 15 -5.71 4.99 3.68
N ALA A 16 -4.74 5.34 4.53
CA ALA A 16 -5.03 5.67 5.92
C ALA A 16 -5.93 6.90 6.04
N ALA A 17 -5.68 7.96 5.24
CA ALA A 17 -6.51 9.16 5.21
C ALA A 17 -7.96 8.84 4.77
N THR A 18 -8.12 8.07 3.69
CA THR A 18 -9.43 7.65 3.19
C THR A 18 -10.21 6.83 4.23
N LEU A 19 -9.56 5.86 4.87
CA LEU A 19 -10.18 5.02 5.91
C LEU A 19 -10.62 5.83 7.12
N ASN A 20 -9.81 6.82 7.52
CA ASN A 20 -10.15 7.72 8.63
C ASN A 20 -11.38 8.58 8.30
N ALA A 21 -11.42 9.18 7.10
CA ALA A 21 -12.55 10.00 6.67
C ALA A 21 -13.85 9.17 6.59
N ALA A 22 -13.77 7.96 6.03
CA ALA A 22 -14.91 7.05 5.95
C ALA A 22 -15.42 6.62 7.33
N TYR A 23 -14.51 6.34 8.27
CA TYR A 23 -14.88 6.00 9.64
C TYR A 23 -15.54 7.18 10.36
N ALA A 24 -14.98 8.38 10.24
CA ALA A 24 -15.55 9.58 10.86
C ALA A 24 -16.97 9.88 10.36
N ALA A 25 -17.22 9.66 9.06
CA ALA A 25 -18.53 9.88 8.46
C ALA A 25 -19.57 8.81 8.89
N ASN A 26 -19.18 7.54 8.99
CA ASN A 26 -20.12 6.43 9.23
C ASN A 26 -19.53 5.29 10.10
N PRO A 27 -19.33 5.50 11.42
CA PRO A 27 -18.71 4.49 12.28
C PRO A 27 -19.45 3.14 12.33
N ALA A 28 -20.78 3.16 12.19
CA ALA A 28 -21.61 1.96 12.22
C ALA A 28 -21.27 0.97 11.09
N ARG A 29 -20.84 1.45 9.91
CA ARG A 29 -20.41 0.60 8.79
C ARG A 29 -19.14 -0.20 9.10
N PHE A 30 -18.41 0.19 10.14
CA PHE A 30 -17.18 -0.47 10.61
C PHE A 30 -17.37 -1.18 11.96
N ARG A 31 -18.62 -1.47 12.36
CA ARG A 31 -18.93 -2.07 13.68
C ARG A 31 -18.29 -1.28 14.83
N HIS A 32 -18.23 0.04 14.69
CA HIS A 32 -17.59 0.97 15.64
C HIS A 32 -16.10 0.66 15.92
N ARG A 33 -15.40 -0.02 15.00
CA ARG A 33 -13.96 -0.25 15.06
C ARG A 33 -13.26 0.54 13.96
N ARG A 34 -12.21 1.26 14.31
CA ARG A 34 -11.44 2.03 13.33
C ARG A 34 -10.70 1.07 12.38
N PRO A 35 -10.88 1.19 11.05
CA PRO A 35 -10.14 0.38 10.09
C PRO A 35 -8.70 0.87 9.96
N HIS A 36 -7.78 -0.04 9.65
CA HIS A 36 -6.38 0.27 9.37
C HIS A 36 -5.97 -0.31 8.01
N PRO A 37 -5.15 0.40 7.22
CA PRO A 37 -4.61 -0.16 6.00
C PRO A 37 -3.68 -1.34 6.33
N PRO A 38 -3.63 -2.36 5.46
CA PRO A 38 -2.76 -3.52 5.67
C PRO A 38 -1.29 -3.11 5.81
N LYS A 39 -0.50 -3.99 6.43
CA LYS A 39 0.96 -3.82 6.48
C LYS A 39 1.52 -3.90 5.06
N LEU A 40 2.58 -3.12 4.79
CA LEU A 40 3.30 -3.25 3.52
C LEU A 40 4.02 -4.60 3.51
N PRO A 41 3.99 -5.34 2.38
CA PRO A 41 4.89 -6.46 2.19
C PRO A 41 6.35 -5.97 2.09
N THR A 42 7.31 -6.79 2.51
CA THR A 42 8.75 -6.45 2.50
C THR A 42 9.26 -6.22 1.07
N ALA A 43 8.94 -7.13 0.17
CA ALA A 43 8.99 -7.01 -1.28
C ALA A 43 8.20 -8.20 -1.84
N ALA A 44 7.43 -7.98 -2.90
CA ALA A 44 6.67 -9.05 -3.53
C ALA A 44 6.62 -8.81 -5.03
N TRP A 45 6.93 -9.85 -5.80
CA TRP A 45 6.96 -9.80 -7.26
C TRP A 45 5.89 -10.71 -7.83
N ILE A 46 5.10 -10.20 -8.78
CA ILE A 46 4.23 -11.04 -9.62
C ILE A 46 5.10 -11.78 -10.65
N ASN A 47 6.18 -11.13 -11.12
CA ASN A 47 7.29 -11.71 -11.87
C ASN A 47 8.58 -11.18 -11.26
N GLU A 48 9.34 -12.02 -10.55
CA GLU A 48 10.63 -11.61 -9.99
C GLU A 48 11.63 -11.38 -11.13
N PRO A 49 12.25 -10.17 -11.23
CA PRO A 49 13.25 -9.91 -12.25
C PRO A 49 14.48 -10.79 -12.00
N SER A 50 15.13 -11.24 -13.09
CA SER A 50 16.41 -11.94 -12.95
C SER A 50 17.46 -11.02 -12.31
N ARG A 51 18.52 -11.62 -11.74
CA ARG A 51 19.63 -10.85 -11.16
C ARG A 51 20.27 -9.92 -12.20
N GLU A 52 20.38 -10.33 -13.46
CA GLU A 52 20.90 -9.45 -14.52
C GLU A 52 19.99 -8.23 -14.75
N ALA A 53 18.66 -8.42 -14.71
CA ALA A 53 17.70 -7.33 -14.86
C ALA A 53 17.73 -6.36 -13.68
N LEU A 54 18.05 -6.82 -12.46
CA LEU A 54 18.22 -5.94 -11.30
C LEU A 54 19.48 -5.07 -11.43
N ILE A 55 20.59 -5.64 -11.92
CA ILE A 55 21.87 -4.93 -12.08
C ILE A 55 21.80 -3.86 -13.17
N GLN A 56 20.95 -4.02 -14.19
CA GLN A 56 20.81 -3.02 -15.27
C GLN A 56 19.94 -1.81 -14.90
N ASN A 57 19.27 -1.83 -13.76
CA ASN A 57 18.37 -0.74 -13.32
C ASN A 57 18.94 0.09 -12.15
N GLU A 58 20.19 -0.13 -11.77
CA GLU A 58 20.92 0.68 -10.77
C GLU A 58 21.90 1.67 -11.41
#